data_AF-A0A1B7U2D9-F1
#
_entry.id   AF-A0A1B7U2D9-F1
#
_cell.length_a   1.000
_cell.length_b   1.000
_cell.length_c   1.000
_cell.angle_alpha   90.00
_cell.angle_beta   90.00
_cell.angle_gamma   90.00
#
_symmetry.space_group_name_H-M   'P 1'
#
loop_
_entity.id
_entity.type
_entity.pdbx_description
1 polymer ?
#
loop_
_entity_poly.entity_id
_entity_poly.type
_entity_poly.pdbx_seq_one_letter_code
_entity_poly.pdbx_strand_id
1 'polypeptide(L)'
;MRLIYAAATVGIAIAVPMGAPSAHADTGVNGYVQCIGGDAKPPPPGVAAENWFPSLHVIDNDIGSAVPSDQVVQRLINMGVKPDDAATRVRCYLANLPH
;
A
#
# COMPACT_ATOMS: atom_id res chain seq x y z
N MET A 1 63.95 -18.45 7.28
CA MET A 1 63.27 -19.46 8.11
C MET A 1 61.80 -19.46 7.73
N ARG A 2 61.26 -20.62 7.32
CA ARG A 2 59.80 -20.88 7.27
C ARG A 2 59.24 -20.82 8.71
N LEU A 3 57.93 -20.58 8.85
CA LEU A 3 56.94 -21.31 9.69
C LEU A 3 55.65 -20.45 9.79
N ILE A 4 54.59 -20.77 9.02
CA ILE A 4 53.33 -21.46 9.42
C ILE A 4 52.25 -20.54 10.02
N TYR A 5 51.13 -20.51 9.28
CA TYR A 5 49.71 -20.27 9.58
C TYR A 5 49.26 -19.98 11.03
N ALA A 6 48.37 -18.99 11.15
CA ALA A 6 47.14 -19.11 11.96
C ALA A 6 46.05 -18.21 11.38
N ALA A 7 45.08 -18.80 10.67
CA ALA A 7 43.83 -18.14 10.32
C ALA A 7 42.89 -18.24 11.54
N ALA A 8 42.62 -17.11 12.19
CA ALA A 8 41.61 -17.02 13.24
C ALA A 8 40.36 -16.37 12.65
N THR A 9 39.36 -17.20 12.35
CA THR A 9 37.99 -16.78 12.04
C THR A 9 37.34 -16.21 13.29
N VAL A 10 36.99 -14.93 13.29
CA VAL A 10 36.03 -14.37 14.26
C VAL A 10 34.84 -13.86 13.47
N GLY A 11 33.87 -14.76 13.28
CA GLY A 11 32.54 -14.40 12.80
C GLY A 11 31.81 -13.67 13.91
N ILE A 12 31.80 -12.33 13.85
CA ILE A 12 30.87 -11.53 14.64
C ILE A 12 29.62 -11.37 13.78
N ALA A 13 28.68 -12.28 13.95
CA ALA A 13 27.32 -12.05 13.50
C ALA A 13 26.72 -10.96 14.41
N ILE A 14 26.83 -9.71 13.97
CA ILE A 14 26.06 -8.62 14.58
C ILE A 14 24.63 -8.81 14.07
N ALA A 15 23.86 -9.64 14.76
CA ALA A 15 22.41 -9.60 14.67
C ALA A 15 21.98 -8.24 15.25
N VAL A 16 21.96 -7.22 14.41
CA VAL A 16 21.21 -6.00 14.71
C VAL A 16 19.75 -6.43 14.65
N PRO A 17 18.99 -6.42 15.76
CA PRO A 17 17.55 -6.37 15.63
C PRO A 17 17.29 -5.02 14.99
N MET A 18 17.16 -5.00 13.67
CA MET A 18 16.43 -3.94 13.00
C MET A 18 15.01 -4.08 13.53
N GLY A 19 14.77 -3.47 14.69
CA GLY A 19 13.44 -3.12 15.14
C GLY A 19 12.90 -2.15 14.10
N ALA A 20 12.42 -2.71 12.99
CA ALA A 20 11.43 -2.03 12.20
C ALA A 20 10.33 -1.68 13.21
N PRO A 21 9.93 -0.41 13.34
CA PRO A 21 8.73 -0.13 14.08
C PRO A 21 7.64 -0.99 13.43
N SER A 22 7.14 -1.99 14.16
CA SER A 22 5.84 -2.57 13.88
C SER A 22 4.80 -1.52 14.25
N ALA A 23 4.85 -0.36 13.59
CA ALA A 23 3.65 0.38 13.32
C ALA A 23 2.87 -0.58 12.45
N HIS A 24 1.77 -1.13 12.97
CA HIS A 24 0.77 -1.74 12.13
C HIS A 24 0.54 -0.73 11.01
N ALA A 25 1.05 -1.01 9.80
CA ALA A 25 0.67 -0.23 8.65
C ALA A 25 -0.83 -0.45 8.61
N ASP A 26 -1.60 0.58 8.96
CA ASP A 26 -3.05 0.53 8.86
C ASP A 26 -3.33 0.01 7.45
N THR A 27 -3.87 -1.21 7.31
CA THR A 27 -4.27 -1.78 6.03
C THR A 27 -5.76 -1.54 5.85
N GLY A 28 -6.33 -1.98 4.71
CA GLY A 28 -7.72 -1.71 4.40
C GLY A 28 -7.96 -0.22 4.21
N VAL A 29 -9.12 0.28 4.63
CA VAL A 29 -9.55 1.63 4.26
C VAL A 29 -8.70 2.72 4.92
N ASN A 30 -8.21 2.51 6.15
CA ASN A 30 -7.34 3.50 6.82
C ASN A 30 -6.02 3.69 6.07
N GLY A 31 -5.38 2.58 5.65
CA GLY A 31 -4.17 2.62 4.82
C GLY A 31 -4.38 3.25 3.47
N TYR A 32 -5.50 2.92 2.82
CA TYR A 32 -5.90 3.53 1.55
C TYR A 32 -6.00 5.05 1.65
N VAL A 33 -6.67 5.57 2.68
CA VAL A 33 -6.83 7.02 2.92
C VAL A 33 -5.49 7.69 3.15
N GLN A 34 -4.66 7.09 4.00
CA GLN A 34 -3.34 7.63 4.30
C GLN A 34 -2.43 7.63 3.06
N CYS A 35 -2.54 6.61 2.21
CA CYS A 35 -1.76 6.48 0.98
C CYS A 35 -2.14 7.53 -0.07
N ILE A 36 -3.44 7.81 -0.24
CA ILE A 36 -3.88 8.86 -1.19
C ILE A 36 -3.44 10.24 -0.71
N GLY A 37 -3.47 10.46 0.61
CA GLY A 37 -3.13 11.74 1.23
C GLY A 37 -4.10 12.87 0.84
N GLY A 38 -3.70 14.12 1.12
CA GLY A 38 -4.42 15.32 0.70
C GLY A 38 -5.81 15.52 1.33
N ASP A 39 -6.76 16.07 0.55
CA ASP A 39 -8.15 16.33 0.94
C ASP A 39 -9.03 15.07 1.09
N ALA A 40 -8.42 13.88 1.10
CA ALA A 40 -9.09 12.68 1.59
C ALA A 40 -9.34 12.87 3.09
N LYS A 41 -10.45 13.54 3.41
CA LYS A 41 -11.02 13.68 4.77
C LYS A 41 -11.18 12.28 5.37
N PRO A 42 -11.35 12.01 6.66
CA PRO A 42 -11.83 10.68 7.08
C PRO A 42 -13.31 10.49 6.64
N PRO A 43 -13.82 9.24 6.57
CA PRO A 43 -15.24 9.01 6.36
C PRO A 43 -16.05 9.74 7.45
N PRO A 44 -17.16 10.41 7.10
CA PRO A 44 -18.04 11.00 8.10
C PRO A 44 -18.50 9.94 9.11
N PRO A 45 -18.71 10.28 10.39
CA PRO A 45 -19.22 9.34 11.38
C PRO A 45 -20.52 8.67 10.89
N GLY A 46 -20.58 7.34 10.98
CA GLY A 46 -21.73 6.56 10.52
C GLY A 46 -21.73 6.22 9.02
N VAL A 47 -20.75 6.68 8.24
CA VAL A 47 -20.54 6.24 6.87
C VAL A 47 -19.51 5.14 6.85
N ALA A 48 -19.90 3.96 6.36
CA ALA A 48 -18.97 2.85 6.15
C ALA A 48 -17.89 3.28 5.15
N ALA A 49 -16.65 2.88 5.41
CA ALA A 49 -15.50 3.40 4.69
C ALA A 49 -15.52 2.96 3.21
N GLU A 50 -16.18 1.84 2.91
CA GLU A 50 -16.48 1.30 1.59
C GLU A 50 -17.46 2.18 0.78
N ASN A 51 -18.35 2.89 1.47
CA ASN A 51 -19.40 3.73 0.86
C ASN A 51 -19.01 5.20 0.75
N TRP A 52 -17.86 5.56 1.28
CA TRP A 52 -17.49 6.95 1.46
C TRP A 52 -16.89 7.58 0.19
N PHE A 53 -16.25 6.79 -0.67
CA PHE A 53 -15.83 7.24 -2.01
C PHE A 53 -16.53 6.43 -3.11
N PRO A 54 -17.27 7.08 -4.03
CA PRO A 54 -17.80 6.40 -5.22
C PRO A 54 -16.72 5.68 -6.01
N SER A 55 -15.50 6.23 -6.06
CA SER A 55 -14.36 5.58 -6.71
C SER A 55 -13.87 4.34 -5.98
N LEU A 56 -13.90 4.28 -4.65
CA LEU A 56 -13.41 3.10 -3.92
C LEU A 56 -14.31 1.89 -4.19
N HIS A 57 -15.64 2.08 -4.15
CA HIS A 57 -16.59 1.02 -4.50
C HIS A 57 -16.37 0.51 -5.94
N VAL A 58 -16.13 1.40 -6.90
CA VAL A 58 -15.81 1.00 -8.29
C VAL A 58 -14.51 0.20 -8.36
N ILE A 59 -13.46 0.66 -7.67
CA ILE A 59 -12.17 -0.04 -7.67
C ILE A 59 -12.31 -1.43 -7.04
N ASP A 60 -12.96 -1.55 -5.88
CA ASP A 60 -13.18 -2.82 -5.20
C ASP A 60 -13.96 -3.80 -6.07
N ASN A 61 -15.09 -3.37 -6.62
CA ASN A 61 -15.91 -4.21 -7.49
C ASN A 61 -15.15 -4.66 -8.75
N ASP A 62 -14.40 -3.77 -9.39
CA ASP A 62 -13.70 -4.08 -10.64
C ASP A 62 -12.48 -4.98 -10.40
N ILE A 63 -11.68 -4.69 -9.37
CA ILE A 63 -10.54 -5.53 -8.99
C ILE A 63 -11.02 -6.90 -8.49
N GLY A 64 -12.09 -6.95 -7.69
CA GLY A 64 -12.73 -8.20 -7.25
C GLY A 64 -13.32 -9.01 -8.40
N SER A 65 -13.73 -8.33 -9.48
CA SER A 65 -14.18 -8.95 -10.75
C SER A 65 -13.04 -9.25 -11.73
N ALA A 66 -11.79 -9.19 -11.28
CA ALA A 66 -10.58 -9.43 -12.08
C ALA A 66 -10.42 -8.51 -13.30
N VAL A 67 -10.97 -7.29 -13.26
CA VAL A 67 -10.68 -6.25 -14.26
C VAL A 67 -9.23 -5.79 -14.09
N PRO A 68 -8.43 -5.71 -15.18
CA PRO A 68 -7.07 -5.20 -15.11
C PRO A 68 -7.00 -3.78 -14.55
N SER A 69 -6.03 -3.53 -13.67
CA SER A 69 -5.91 -2.26 -12.93
C SER A 69 -5.77 -1.03 -13.82
N ASP A 70 -5.15 -1.16 -15.00
CA ASP A 70 -5.06 -0.10 -16.01
C ASP A 70 -6.43 0.26 -16.60
N GLN A 71 -7.30 -0.73 -16.82
CA GLN A 71 -8.69 -0.50 -17.24
C GLN A 71 -9.51 0.16 -16.14
N VAL A 72 -9.28 -0.19 -14.86
CA VAL A 72 -9.91 0.49 -13.73
C VAL A 72 -9.50 1.96 -13.68
N VAL A 73 -8.21 2.27 -13.88
CA VAL A 73 -7.72 3.67 -13.99
C VAL A 73 -8.43 4.41 -15.12
N GLN A 74 -8.55 3.82 -16.32
CA GLN A 74 -9.25 4.44 -17.43
C GLN A 74 -10.74 4.67 -17.14
N ARG A 75 -11.40 3.74 -16.46
CA ARG A 75 -12.79 3.91 -16.04
C ARG A 75 -12.95 5.08 -15.07
N LEU A 76 -12.08 5.21 -14.07
CA LEU A 76 -12.09 6.36 -13.16
C LEU A 76 -11.92 7.69 -13.91
N ILE A 77 -11.02 7.73 -14.90
CA ILE A 77 -10.81 8.91 -15.76
C ILE A 77 -12.08 9.26 -16.54
N ASN A 78 -12.74 8.25 -17.14
CA ASN A 78 -13.99 8.44 -17.87
C ASN A 78 -15.15 8.92 -16.98
N MET A 79 -15.07 8.70 -15.67
CA MET A 79 -16.01 9.23 -14.67
C MET A 79 -15.63 10.63 -14.15
N GLY A 80 -14.58 11.25 -14.69
CA GLY A 80 -14.16 12.61 -14.35
C GLY A 80 -13.13 12.71 -13.22
N VAL A 81 -12.53 11.60 -12.77
CA VAL A 81 -11.38 11.65 -11.85
C VAL A 81 -10.16 12.12 -12.64
N LYS A 82 -9.36 13.03 -12.09
CA LYS A 82 -8.11 13.46 -12.73
C LYS A 82 -7.19 12.25 -12.96
N PRO A 83 -6.45 12.17 -14.09
CA PRO A 83 -5.61 11.01 -14.39
C PRO A 83 -4.63 10.62 -13.28
N ASP A 84 -3.93 11.58 -12.67
CA ASP A 84 -2.98 11.32 -11.59
C ASP A 84 -3.68 10.82 -10.31
N ASP A 85 -4.85 11.37 -10.00
CA ASP A 85 -5.67 10.94 -8.86
C ASP A 85 -6.22 9.53 -9.09
N ALA A 86 -6.66 9.21 -10.30
CA ALA A 86 -7.16 7.89 -10.67
C ALA A 86 -6.08 6.82 -10.52
N ALA A 87 -4.88 7.08 -11.06
CA ALA A 87 -3.73 6.19 -10.90
C ALA A 87 -3.32 6.03 -9.44
N THR A 88 -3.31 7.13 -8.68
CA THR A 88 -2.98 7.11 -7.25
C THR A 88 -3.98 6.30 -6.44
N ARG A 89 -5.29 6.47 -6.68
CA ARG A 89 -6.35 5.72 -6.00
C ARG A 89 -6.21 4.22 -6.25
N VAL A 90 -6.04 3.78 -7.49
CA VAL A 90 -5.88 2.34 -7.81
C VAL A 90 -4.60 1.78 -7.19
N ARG A 91 -3.46 2.49 -7.29
CA ARG A 91 -2.20 2.07 -6.65
C ARG A 91 -2.35 1.92 -5.14
N CYS A 92 -2.95 2.91 -4.48
CA CYS A 92 -3.16 2.89 -3.05
C CYS A 92 -4.15 1.82 -2.61
N TYR A 93 -5.17 1.52 -3.42
CA TYR A 93 -6.08 0.42 -3.19
C TYR A 93 -5.35 -0.92 -3.18
N LEU A 94 -4.59 -1.21 -4.24
CA LEU A 94 -3.83 -2.47 -4.35
C LEU A 94 -2.80 -2.65 -3.24
N ALA A 95 -2.15 -1.56 -2.81
CA ALA A 95 -1.18 -1.58 -1.72
C ALA A 95 -1.81 -1.81 -0.34
N ASN A 96 -3.12 -1.58 -0.19
CA ASN A 96 -3.83 -1.66 1.08
C ASN A 96 -5.03 -2.62 1.02
N LEU A 97 -5.07 -3.52 0.04
CA LEU A 97 -6.08 -4.57 -0.04
C LEU A 97 -6.17 -5.29 1.31
N PRO A 98 -7.37 -5.41 1.91
CA PRO A 98 -7.53 -6.24 3.09
C PRO A 98 -7.18 -7.69 2.72
N HIS A 99 -6.24 -8.27 3.45
CA HIS A 99 -5.82 -9.68 3.31
C HIS A 99 -6.70 -10.60 4.15
#